data_AF-A0A5M6D185-F1
#
_entry.id   AF-A0A5M6D185-F1
#
_cell.length_a   1.000
_cell.length_b   1.000
_cell.length_c   1.000
_cell.angle_alpha   90.00
_cell.angle_beta   90.00
_cell.angle_gamma   90.00
#
_symmetry.space_group_name_H-M   'P 1'
#
loop_
_entity.id
_entity.type
_entity.pdbx_description
1 polymer ?
#
loop_
_entity_poly.entity_id
_entity_poly.type
_entity_poly.pdbx_seq_one_letter_code
_entity_poly.pdbx_strand_id
1 'polypeptide(L)'
;MDINYTGLVVTECGRKLKIDLFDQLAVGVIECDNFLKDPSFIPSTFSVYKTASGLYLLQITSFNEQNDTLETTYKIIAEAEVPAYLENCFHNI
;
A
#
# COMPACT_ATOMS: atom_id res chain seq x y z
N MET A 1 -12.30 -28.03 9.29
CA MET A 1 -11.23 -27.04 9.54
C MET A 1 -11.64 -25.79 8.82
N ASP A 2 -12.13 -24.79 9.56
CA ASP A 2 -12.42 -23.47 8.99
C ASP A 2 -11.12 -22.87 8.47
N ILE A 3 -11.07 -22.66 7.16
CA ILE A 3 -9.97 -21.96 6.51
C ILE A 3 -10.14 -20.49 6.92
N ASN A 4 -9.38 -20.04 7.91
CA ASN A 4 -9.38 -18.66 8.37
C ASN A 4 -8.92 -17.76 7.20
N TYR A 5 -9.87 -17.09 6.54
CA TYR A 5 -9.64 -16.17 5.42
C TYR A 5 -9.08 -14.81 5.86
N THR A 6 -8.80 -14.62 7.15
CA THR A 6 -8.20 -13.41 7.69
C THR A 6 -6.79 -13.23 7.16
N GLY A 7 -6.56 -12.06 6.54
CA GLY A 7 -5.25 -11.66 6.02
C GLY A 7 -4.96 -12.08 4.58
N LEU A 8 -5.92 -12.56 3.79
CA LEU A 8 -5.65 -12.92 2.40
C LEU A 8 -5.81 -11.71 1.46
N VAL A 9 -4.71 -11.29 0.80
CA VAL A 9 -4.70 -10.17 -0.16
C VAL A 9 -4.56 -10.69 -1.59
N VAL A 10 -5.23 -10.01 -2.51
CA VAL A 10 -5.12 -10.26 -3.95
C VAL A 10 -4.38 -9.09 -4.57
N THR A 11 -3.26 -9.38 -5.22
CA THR A 11 -2.50 -8.35 -5.93
C THR A 11 -3.21 -7.94 -7.22
N GLU A 12 -2.82 -6.80 -7.79
CA GLU A 12 -3.35 -6.32 -9.09
C GLU A 12 -3.19 -7.35 -10.22
N CYS A 13 -2.18 -8.22 -10.14
CA CYS A 13 -1.96 -9.33 -11.07
C CYS A 13 -2.71 -10.63 -10.70
N GLY A 14 -3.60 -10.60 -9.71
CA GLY A 14 -4.43 -11.73 -9.29
C GLY A 14 -3.74 -12.74 -8.35
N ARG A 15 -2.51 -12.46 -7.89
CA ARG A 15 -1.78 -13.36 -6.99
C ARG A 15 -2.31 -13.22 -5.56
N LYS A 16 -2.55 -14.35 -4.90
CA LYS A 16 -3.03 -14.40 -3.51
C LYS A 16 -1.86 -14.53 -2.55
N LEU A 17 -1.80 -13.67 -1.54
CA LEU A 17 -0.78 -13.66 -0.50
C LEU A 17 -1.42 -13.52 0.89
N LYS A 18 -0.73 -13.91 1.97
CA LYS A 18 -1.25 -13.85 3.34
C LYS A 18 -0.47 -12.82 4.17
N ILE A 19 -1.17 -11.88 4.80
CA ILE A 19 -0.62 -10.70 5.50
C ILE A 19 0.20 -11.07 6.75
N ASP A 20 -0.13 -12.17 7.41
CA ASP A 20 0.60 -12.72 8.56
C ASP A 20 2.02 -13.22 8.22
N LEU A 21 2.45 -13.12 6.95
CA LEU A 21 3.80 -13.40 6.49
C LEU A 21 4.58 -12.14 6.07
N PHE A 22 4.06 -10.95 6.38
CA PHE A 22 4.60 -9.67 5.91
C PHE A 22 5.28 -8.91 7.05
N ASP A 23 6.58 -8.64 6.88
CA ASP A 23 7.28 -7.65 7.70
C ASP A 23 7.02 -6.26 7.09
N GLN A 24 6.37 -5.36 7.84
CA GLN A 24 6.16 -3.99 7.40
C GLN A 24 7.49 -3.22 7.46
N LEU A 25 7.93 -2.73 6.31
CA LEU A 25 9.19 -2.01 6.15
C LEU A 25 9.02 -0.49 6.19
N ALA A 26 7.91 0.00 5.63
CA ALA A 26 7.60 1.44 5.59
C ALA A 26 6.10 1.69 5.59
N VAL A 27 5.72 2.87 6.07
CA VAL A 27 4.38 3.45 5.98
C VAL A 27 4.51 4.95 5.82
N GLY A 28 3.69 5.54 4.95
CA GLY A 28 3.73 6.96 4.69
C GLY A 28 2.49 7.48 3.99
N VAL A 29 2.47 8.80 3.80
CA VAL A 29 1.46 9.51 3.03
C VAL A 29 2.05 9.81 1.66
N ILE A 30 1.27 9.60 0.60
CA ILE A 30 1.65 10.00 -0.75
C ILE A 30 1.41 11.50 -0.85
N GLU A 31 2.48 12.28 -1.07
CA GLU A 31 2.37 13.73 -1.20
C GLU A 31 1.41 14.09 -2.35
N CYS A 32 0.47 14.99 -2.08
CA CYS A 32 -0.46 15.49 -3.07
C CYS A 32 -0.68 16.99 -2.82
N ASP A 33 -0.51 17.81 -3.85
CA ASP A 33 -0.68 19.27 -3.79
C ASP A 33 -2.06 19.71 -3.28
N ASN A 34 -3.05 18.83 -3.36
CA ASN A 34 -4.42 19.09 -2.92
C ASN A 34 -4.56 19.10 -1.40
N PHE A 35 -3.70 18.39 -0.67
CA PHE A 35 -3.73 18.37 0.80
C PHE A 35 -3.49 19.75 1.42
N LEU A 36 -2.64 20.59 0.79
CA LEU A 36 -2.38 21.95 1.25
C LEU A 36 -3.49 22.94 0.88
N LYS A 37 -4.36 22.58 -0.06
CA LYS A 37 -5.40 23.46 -0.62
C LYS A 37 -6.79 23.16 -0.07
N ASP A 38 -7.02 21.93 0.37
CA ASP A 38 -8.31 21.48 0.89
C ASP A 38 -8.11 20.71 2.22
N PRO A 39 -8.56 21.26 3.36
CA PRO A 39 -8.45 20.60 4.66
C PRO A 39 -9.38 19.39 4.83
N SER A 40 -10.33 19.17 3.91
CA SER A 40 -11.20 17.98 3.88
C SER A 40 -10.61 16.83 3.04
N PHE A 41 -9.53 17.09 2.30
CA PHE A 41 -8.87 16.10 1.47
C PHE A 41 -8.19 15.03 2.34
N ILE A 42 -8.55 13.76 2.11
CA ILE A 42 -7.92 12.60 2.76
C ILE A 42 -6.83 12.09 1.82
N PRO A 43 -5.54 12.26 2.15
CA PRO A 43 -4.46 11.86 1.26
C PRO A 43 -4.31 10.34 1.22
N SER A 44 -3.90 9.82 0.06
CA SER A 44 -3.57 8.41 -0.08
C SER A 44 -2.38 8.05 0.80
N THR A 45 -2.38 6.83 1.34
CA THR A 45 -1.28 6.27 2.11
C THR A 45 -0.66 5.09 1.39
N PHE A 46 0.59 4.79 1.72
CA PHE A 46 1.25 3.58 1.26
C PHE A 46 1.81 2.78 2.43
N SER A 47 2.00 1.48 2.22
CA SER A 47 2.77 0.60 3.10
C SER A 47 3.58 -0.38 2.26
N VAL A 48 4.85 -0.55 2.61
CA VAL A 48 5.72 -1.54 1.97
C VAL A 48 5.93 -2.70 2.92
N TYR A 49 5.77 -3.91 2.40
CA TYR A 49 5.95 -5.15 3.11
C TYR A 49 7.00 -6.02 2.44
N LYS A 50 7.73 -6.79 3.23
CA LYS A 50 8.54 -7.91 2.76
C LYS A 50 7.88 -9.22 3.16
N THR A 51 7.58 -10.06 2.18
CA THR A 51 7.04 -11.39 2.42
C THR A 51 8.13 -12.33 2.94
N ALA A 52 7.76 -13.36 3.68
CA ALA A 52 8.67 -14.46 4.07
C ALA A 52 9.37 -15.13 2.86
N SER A 53 8.77 -15.05 1.67
CA SER A 53 9.37 -15.54 0.41
C SER A 53 10.38 -14.57 -0.23
N GLY A 54 10.66 -13.42 0.39
CA GLY A 54 11.59 -12.40 -0.11
C GLY A 54 10.99 -11.42 -1.13
N LEU A 55 9.72 -11.57 -1.50
CA LEU A 55 9.03 -10.61 -2.36
C LEU A 55 8.68 -9.33 -1.61
N TYR A 56 8.66 -8.21 -2.32
CA TYR A 56 8.21 -6.92 -1.80
C TYR A 56 6.81 -6.60 -2.30
N LEU A 57 5.96 -6.12 -1.40
CA LEU A 57 4.57 -5.80 -1.66
C LEU A 57 4.30 -4.35 -1.25
N LEU A 58 3.79 -3.56 -2.18
CA LEU A 58 3.30 -2.21 -1.96
C LEU A 58 1.79 -2.26 -1.80
N GLN A 59 1.30 -1.81 -0.65
CA GLN A 59 -0.10 -1.49 -0.42
C GLN A 59 -0.29 0.01 -0.63
N ILE A 60 -1.31 0.40 -1.38
CA ILE A 60 -1.76 1.80 -1.47
C ILE A 60 -3.21 1.84 -1.02
N THR A 61 -3.53 2.76 -0.12
CA THR A 61 -4.90 3.03 0.30
C THR A 61 -5.27 4.46 -0.09
N SER A 62 -6.34 4.61 -0.85
CA SER A 62 -6.84 5.89 -1.35
C SER A 62 -8.30 6.06 -0.95
N PHE A 63 -8.68 7.28 -0.61
CA PHE A 63 -10.08 7.63 -0.40
C PHE A 63 -10.71 8.08 -1.72
N ASN A 64 -11.84 7.48 -2.08
CA ASN A 64 -12.60 7.85 -3.26
C ASN A 64 -13.80 8.72 -2.84
N GLU A 65 -13.70 10.02 -3.08
CA GLU A 65 -14.71 11.01 -2.71
C GLU A 65 -16.05 10.82 -3.44
N GLN A 66 -16.04 10.22 -4.64
CA GLN A 66 -17.26 10.07 -5.45
C GLN A 66 -18.24 9.05 -4.84
N ASN A 67 -17.70 8.04 -4.16
CA ASN A 67 -18.47 6.94 -3.59
C ASN A 67 -18.33 6.82 -2.07
N ASP A 68 -17.56 7.71 -1.43
CA ASP A 68 -17.28 7.73 0.01
C ASP A 68 -16.70 6.39 0.50
N THR A 69 -15.73 5.85 -0.24
CA THR A 69 -15.10 4.56 0.09
C THR A 69 -13.59 4.63 0.17
N LEU A 70 -13.01 3.75 0.99
CA LEU A 70 -11.58 3.49 1.01
C LEU A 70 -11.26 2.33 0.07
N GLU A 71 -10.44 2.62 -0.92
CA GLU A 71 -9.94 1.64 -1.88
C GLU A 71 -8.51 1.25 -1.50
N THR A 72 -8.20 -0.04 -1.48
CA THR A 72 -6.85 -0.53 -1.18
C THR A 72 -6.37 -1.47 -2.27
N THR A 73 -5.21 -1.18 -2.84
CA THR A 73 -4.56 -2.02 -3.85
C THR A 73 -3.26 -2.61 -3.31
N TYR A 74 -2.87 -3.75 -3.88
CA TYR A 74 -1.64 -4.45 -3.55
C TYR A 74 -0.85 -4.76 -4.82
N LYS A 75 0.38 -4.28 -4.90
CA LYS A 75 1.27 -4.47 -6.05
C LYS A 75 2.58 -5.10 -5.62
N ILE A 76 3.03 -6.12 -6.36
CA ILE A 76 4.37 -6.66 -6.17
C ILE A 76 5.35 -5.71 -6.86
N ILE A 77 6.35 -5.26 -6.12
CA ILE A 77 7.40 -4.34 -6.61
C ILE A 77 8.75 -5.03 -6.61
N ALA A 78 9.67 -4.59 -7.47
CA ALA A 78 11.05 -5.05 -7.43
C ALA A 78 11.78 -4.49 -6.20
N GLU A 79 12.79 -5.21 -5.70
CA GLU A 79 13.61 -4.75 -4.57
C GLU A 79 14.26 -3.38 -4.83
N ALA A 80 14.64 -3.10 -6.09
CA ALA A 80 15.20 -1.82 -6.49
C ALA A 80 14.24 -0.63 -6.34
N GLU A 81 12.92 -0.87 -6.30
CA GLU A 81 11.90 0.17 -6.10
C GLU A 81 11.67 0.48 -4.61
N VAL A 82 12.08 -0.42 -3.70
CA VAL A 82 11.82 -0.32 -2.26
C VAL A 82 12.47 0.91 -1.61
N PRO A 83 13.74 1.29 -1.90
CA PRO A 83 14.38 2.44 -1.27
C PRO A 83 13.59 3.74 -1.42
N ALA A 84 12.92 3.94 -2.56
CA ALA A 84 12.12 5.14 -2.80
C ALA A 84 10.98 5.32 -1.79
N TYR A 85 10.46 4.22 -1.24
CA TYR A 85 9.42 4.22 -0.20
C TYR A 85 9.99 4.22 1.22
N LEU A 86 11.23 3.79 1.42
CA LEU A 86 11.91 3.79 2.73
C LEU A 86 12.47 5.17 3.09
N GLU A 87 12.92 5.92 2.08
CA GLU A 87 13.52 7.25 2.27
C GLU A 87 12.48 8.35 2.57
N ASN A 88 11.20 7.99 2.61
CA ASN A 88 10.11 8.79 3.18
C ASN A 88 10.00 10.24 2.65
N CYS A 89 10.31 10.44 1.37
CA CYS A 89 10.09 11.68 0.62
C CYS A 89 9.85 11.33 -0.86
N PHE A 90 8.67 10.82 -1.20
CA PHE A 90 8.26 10.78 -2.61
C PHE A 90 7.84 12.19 -3.04
N HIS A 91 8.84 13.03 -3.37
CA HIS A 91 8.60 14.19 -4.21
C HIS A 91 8.32 13.71 -5.64
N ASN A 92 7.06 13.85 -6.08
CA ASN A 92 6.57 13.74 -7.46
C ASN A 92 6.85 12.42 -8.22
N ILE A 93 5.82 11.57 -8.34
CA ILE A 93 5.64 10.68 -9.50
C ILE A 93 4.70 11.40 -10.48
#